data_AF-A0A2M8FFF9-F1
#
_entry.id   AF-A0A2M8FFF9-F1
#
_cell.length_a   1.000
_cell.length_b   1.000
_cell.length_c   1.000
_cell.angle_alpha   90.00
_cell.angle_beta   90.00
_cell.angle_gamma   90.00
#
_symmetry.space_group_name_H-M   'P 1'
#
loop_
_entity.id
_entity.type
_entity.pdbx_description
1 polymer ?
#
loop_
_entity_poly.entity_id
_entity_poly.type
_entity_poly.pdbx_seq_one_letter_code
_entity_poly.pdbx_strand_id
1 'polypeptide(L)'
;IGILFVVFAVIMVIAGVGLVTSGGNQSALESAKSKFTNAIIGLIIILSAWLIVDTLMRGLLGNEGKLDNGGEMTGWLFWSQVECQRVITPNKEELIYDPNADASTVPTGSTGVNCSGTVLNLATIPGTSQQALPDVVDDFVRMRTAAANDGITLTVTYGYRSDELQEEIWYRHHCDSPAGCDTPVARPCSLGGNGSNHSKGEALDISIKNGELSWLQSHAGEYGFYNNLSNDLVHWSRTGR
;
A
#
# COMPACT_ATOMS: atom_id res chain seq x y z
N ILE A 1 -15.82 -24.46 1.87
CA ILE A 1 -16.47 -25.51 1.04
C ILE A 1 -15.98 -26.93 1.36
N GLY A 2 -14.67 -27.16 1.57
CA GLY A 2 -14.09 -28.51 1.72
C GLY A 2 -14.70 -29.38 2.83
N ILE A 3 -14.89 -28.85 4.04
CA ILE A 3 -15.48 -29.62 5.16
C ILE A 3 -16.94 -30.04 4.89
N LEU A 4 -17.70 -29.28 4.10
CA LEU A 4 -19.08 -29.58 3.76
C LEU A 4 -19.19 -30.77 2.81
N PHE A 5 -18.23 -30.92 1.88
CA PHE A 5 -18.14 -32.09 1.02
C PHE A 5 -17.82 -33.37 1.78
N VAL A 6 -17.01 -33.28 2.85
CA VAL A 6 -16.72 -34.42 3.73
C VAL A 6 -18.00 -34.86 4.47
N VAL A 7 -18.75 -33.91 5.03
CA VAL A 7 -20.03 -34.21 5.71
C VAL A 7 -21.04 -34.80 4.72
N PHE A 8 -21.16 -34.23 3.52
CA PHE A 8 -22.01 -34.76 2.46
C PHE A 8 -21.62 -36.20 2.10
N ALA A 9 -20.32 -36.49 1.91
CA ALA A 9 -19.85 -37.83 1.60
C ALA A 9 -20.21 -38.85 2.68
N VAL A 10 -20.06 -38.50 3.97
CA VAL A 10 -20.44 -39.37 5.10
C VAL A 10 -21.95 -39.66 5.09
N ILE A 11 -22.78 -38.63 4.89
CA ILE A 11 -24.24 -38.79 4.84
C ILE A 11 -24.66 -39.67 3.65
N MET A 12 -24.01 -39.50 2.49
CA MET A 12 -24.27 -40.29 1.29
C MET A 12 -23.91 -41.76 1.47
N VAL A 13 -22.79 -42.06 2.15
CA VAL A 13 -22.40 -43.44 2.48
C VAL A 13 -23.42 -44.08 3.43
N ILE A 14 -23.84 -43.38 4.49
CA ILE A 14 -24.82 -43.90 5.46
C ILE A 14 -26.19 -44.12 4.79
N ALA A 15 -26.65 -43.17 3.98
CA ALA A 15 -27.90 -43.30 3.24
C ALA A 15 -27.84 -44.42 2.19
N GLY A 16 -26.71 -44.55 1.48
CA GLY A 16 -26.48 -45.58 0.47
C GLY A 16 -26.45 -46.99 1.05
N VAL A 17 -25.73 -47.20 2.15
CA VAL A 17 -25.74 -48.48 2.87
C VAL A 17 -27.15 -48.81 3.35
N GLY A 18 -27.85 -47.83 3.96
CA GLY A 18 -29.24 -48.00 4.39
C GLY A 18 -30.19 -48.40 3.27
N LEU A 19 -30.02 -47.86 2.05
CA LEU A 19 -30.80 -48.22 0.87
C LEU A 19 -30.61 -49.69 0.47
N VAL A 20 -29.36 -50.18 0.49
CA VAL A 20 -29.03 -51.56 0.07
C VAL A 20 -29.40 -52.59 1.15
N THR A 21 -29.26 -52.23 2.44
CA THR A 21 -29.50 -53.15 3.56
C THR A 21 -30.96 -53.16 4.05
N SER A 22 -31.85 -52.35 3.48
CA SER A 22 -33.24 -52.21 3.95
C SER A 22 -34.12 -53.46 3.74
N GLY A 23 -33.68 -54.45 2.94
CA GLY A 23 -34.20 -55.83 2.98
C GLY A 23 -35.72 -56.02 2.87
N GLY A 24 -36.48 -55.08 2.29
CA GLY A 24 -37.94 -55.13 2.16
C GLY A 24 -38.75 -54.32 3.19
N ASN A 25 -38.11 -53.68 4.18
CA ASN A 25 -38.78 -52.76 5.09
C ASN A 25 -39.03 -51.40 4.40
N GLN A 26 -40.29 -51.11 4.06
CA GLN A 26 -40.68 -49.88 3.35
C GLN A 26 -40.32 -48.59 4.13
N SER A 27 -40.46 -48.61 5.46
CA SER A 27 -40.18 -47.43 6.29
C SER A 27 -38.68 -47.10 6.33
N ALA A 28 -37.82 -48.11 6.45
CA ALA A 28 -36.37 -47.92 6.40
C ALA A 28 -35.90 -47.42 5.03
N LEU A 29 -36.52 -47.94 3.96
CA LEU A 29 -36.23 -47.55 2.59
C LEU A 29 -36.66 -46.10 2.29
N GLU A 30 -37.83 -45.67 2.75
CA GLU A 30 -38.29 -44.28 2.64
C GLU A 30 -37.42 -43.31 3.46
N SER A 31 -36.99 -43.73 4.65
CA SER A 31 -36.06 -42.95 5.47
C SER A 31 -34.70 -42.76 4.78
N ALA A 32 -34.16 -43.82 4.17
CA ALA A 32 -32.90 -43.75 3.44
C ALA A 32 -33.01 -42.87 2.18
N LYS A 33 -34.12 -42.98 1.43
CA LYS A 33 -34.40 -42.11 0.26
C LYS A 33 -34.55 -40.65 0.64
N SER A 34 -35.28 -40.33 1.70
CA SER A 34 -35.45 -38.94 2.13
C SER A 34 -34.12 -38.32 2.58
N LYS A 35 -33.28 -39.07 3.31
CA LYS A 35 -31.91 -38.63 3.66
C LYS A 35 -31.06 -38.35 2.43
N PHE A 36 -31.14 -39.21 1.41
CA PHE A 36 -30.42 -39.05 0.15
C PHE A 36 -30.86 -37.79 -0.60
N THR A 37 -32.17 -37.59 -0.77
CA THR A 37 -32.73 -36.42 -1.47
C THR A 37 -32.43 -35.12 -0.72
N ASN A 38 -32.58 -35.11 0.60
CA ASN A 38 -32.30 -33.93 1.43
C ASN A 38 -30.82 -33.53 1.39
N ALA A 39 -29.90 -34.51 1.34
CA ALA A 39 -28.47 -34.23 1.21
C ALA A 39 -28.13 -33.57 -0.13
N ILE A 40 -28.74 -34.03 -1.24
CA ILE A 40 -28.52 -33.45 -2.58
C ILE A 40 -29.09 -32.03 -2.66
N ILE A 41 -30.31 -31.83 -2.14
CA ILE A 41 -30.93 -30.49 -2.09
C ILE A 41 -30.05 -29.54 -1.26
N GLY A 42 -29.55 -29.98 -0.11
CA GLY A 42 -28.62 -29.20 0.71
C GLY A 42 -27.34 -28.81 -0.03
N LEU A 43 -26.75 -29.74 -0.78
CA LEU A 43 -25.54 -29.46 -1.57
C LEU A 43 -25.81 -28.43 -2.68
N ILE A 44 -26.95 -28.54 -3.37
CA ILE A 44 -27.35 -27.58 -4.41
C ILE A 44 -27.53 -26.18 -3.81
N ILE A 45 -28.21 -26.07 -2.67
CA ILE A 45 -28.42 -24.78 -1.99
C ILE A 45 -27.08 -24.14 -1.61
N ILE A 46 -26.16 -24.91 -1.04
CA ILE A 46 -24.84 -24.42 -0.62
C ILE A 46 -24.01 -23.95 -1.81
N LEU A 47 -23.97 -24.74 -2.90
CA LEU A 47 -23.22 -24.38 -4.11
C LEU A 47 -23.83 -23.16 -4.80
N SER A 48 -25.15 -23.07 -4.84
CA SER A 48 -25.87 -21.92 -5.41
C SER A 48 -25.61 -20.66 -4.59
N ALA A 49 -25.67 -20.75 -3.26
CA ALA A 49 -25.37 -19.62 -2.38
C ALA A 49 -23.92 -19.14 -2.55
N TRP A 50 -22.95 -20.07 -2.62
CA TRP A 50 -21.56 -19.73 -2.88
C TRP A 50 -21.37 -19.07 -4.25
N LEU A 51 -21.98 -19.63 -5.30
CA LEU A 51 -21.90 -19.10 -6.66
C LEU A 51 -22.49 -17.69 -6.76
N ILE A 52 -23.65 -17.44 -6.14
CA ILE A 52 -24.29 -16.12 -6.15
C ILE A 52 -23.40 -15.09 -5.47
N VAL A 53 -22.87 -15.40 -4.28
CA VAL A 53 -21.99 -14.48 -3.54
C VAL A 53 -20.69 -14.25 -4.30
N ASP A 54 -20.05 -15.30 -4.82
CA ASP A 54 -18.78 -15.19 -5.57
C ASP A 54 -18.97 -14.42 -6.88
N THR A 55 -20.05 -14.69 -7.63
CA THR A 55 -20.38 -13.95 -8.87
C THR A 55 -20.69 -12.49 -8.57
N LEU A 56 -21.46 -12.21 -7.52
CA LEU A 56 -21.77 -10.84 -7.13
C LEU A 56 -20.48 -10.13 -6.70
N MET A 57 -19.69 -10.69 -5.78
CA MET A 57 -18.47 -10.05 -5.28
C MET A 57 -17.44 -9.79 -6.38
N ARG A 58 -17.23 -10.74 -7.29
CA ARG A 58 -16.33 -10.54 -8.45
C ARG A 58 -16.90 -9.53 -9.45
N GLY A 59 -18.21 -9.56 -9.65
CA GLY A 59 -18.92 -8.58 -10.46
C GLY A 59 -18.76 -7.18 -9.91
N LEU A 60 -18.90 -6.99 -8.59
CA LEU A 60 -18.79 -5.69 -7.93
C LEU A 60 -17.33 -5.20 -7.80
N LEU A 61 -16.39 -6.08 -7.45
CA LEU A 61 -15.01 -5.70 -7.10
C LEU A 61 -13.99 -5.84 -8.24
N GLY A 62 -14.41 -6.32 -9.41
CA GLY A 62 -13.50 -6.63 -10.51
C GLY A 62 -12.81 -7.99 -10.35
N ASN A 63 -12.32 -8.53 -11.46
CA ASN A 63 -11.62 -9.81 -11.44
C ASN A 63 -10.29 -9.65 -10.67
N GLU A 64 -10.16 -10.44 -9.61
CA GLU A 64 -8.97 -10.59 -8.73
C GLU A 64 -8.85 -9.63 -7.53
N GLY A 65 -9.80 -8.70 -7.31
CA GLY A 65 -9.73 -7.80 -6.15
C GLY A 65 -8.46 -6.95 -6.13
N LYS A 66 -7.81 -6.78 -7.28
CA LYS A 66 -6.68 -5.89 -7.48
C LYS A 66 -7.20 -4.61 -8.11
N LEU A 67 -6.89 -3.49 -7.46
CA LEU A 67 -7.05 -2.17 -8.04
C LEU A 67 -5.98 -2.01 -9.11
N ASP A 68 -6.39 -1.61 -10.32
CA ASP A 68 -5.45 -1.17 -11.34
C ASP A 68 -4.71 0.09 -10.83
N ASN A 69 -3.52 0.37 -11.39
CA ASN A 69 -2.63 1.46 -10.94
C ASN A 69 -3.25 2.88 -10.99
N GLY A 70 -4.52 3.03 -11.37
CA GLY A 70 -5.30 4.27 -11.34
C GLY A 70 -6.42 4.31 -10.28
N GLY A 71 -6.59 3.28 -9.45
CA GLY A 71 -7.64 3.27 -8.40
C GLY A 71 -9.07 3.11 -8.92
N GLU A 72 -9.26 2.82 -10.20
CA GLU A 72 -10.58 2.66 -10.80
C GLU A 72 -11.09 1.22 -10.63
N MET A 73 -12.31 1.08 -10.11
CA MET A 73 -12.97 -0.23 -9.96
C MET A 73 -13.57 -0.65 -11.31
N THR A 74 -13.08 -1.74 -11.89
CA THR A 74 -13.54 -2.25 -13.20
C THR A 74 -14.86 -3.06 -13.11
N GLY A 75 -15.49 -3.11 -11.94
CA GLY A 75 -16.70 -3.89 -11.67
C GLY A 75 -18.01 -3.21 -12.07
N TRP A 76 -19.13 -3.88 -11.86
CA TRP A 76 -20.50 -3.45 -12.13
C TRP A 76 -21.04 -2.40 -11.14
N LEU A 77 -20.16 -1.70 -10.41
CA LEU A 77 -20.57 -0.64 -9.50
C LEU A 77 -20.71 0.69 -10.26
N PHE A 78 -21.62 0.74 -11.23
CA PHE A 78 -21.95 1.96 -11.99
C PHE A 78 -22.74 3.00 -11.18
N TRP A 79 -23.15 2.67 -9.95
CA TRP A 79 -23.88 3.56 -9.04
C TRP A 79 -23.14 3.89 -7.74
N SER A 80 -21.96 3.33 -7.52
CA SER A 80 -21.16 3.64 -6.32
C SER A 80 -19.68 3.62 -6.66
N GLN A 81 -19.06 4.78 -6.63
CA GLN A 81 -17.62 4.88 -6.52
C GLN A 81 -17.25 4.57 -5.07
N VAL A 82 -16.31 3.66 -4.84
CA VAL A 82 -15.73 3.49 -3.52
C VAL A 82 -14.77 4.64 -3.31
N GLU A 83 -15.27 5.71 -2.71
CA GLU A 83 -14.41 6.76 -2.19
C GLU A 83 -13.63 6.18 -1.02
N CYS A 84 -12.30 6.22 -1.11
CA CYS A 84 -11.44 5.94 0.03
C CYS A 84 -11.68 7.00 1.10
N GLN A 85 -12.62 6.74 2.01
CA GLN A 85 -12.87 7.63 3.12
C GLN A 85 -11.77 7.42 4.16
N ARG A 86 -10.88 8.40 4.28
CA ARG A 86 -9.89 8.44 5.36
C ARG A 86 -10.65 8.49 6.68
N VAL A 87 -10.29 7.62 7.62
CA VAL A 87 -10.76 7.76 9.00
C VAL A 87 -10.09 9.00 9.59
N ILE A 88 -10.83 10.11 9.62
CA ILE A 88 -10.41 11.36 10.27
C ILE A 88 -10.49 11.12 11.78
N THR A 89 -9.35 11.11 12.47
CA THR A 89 -9.32 11.33 13.92
C THR A 89 -9.57 12.82 14.19
N PRO A 90 -10.55 13.20 15.04
CA PRO A 90 -10.98 14.59 15.13
C PRO A 90 -10.11 15.38 16.10
N ASN A 91 -9.36 16.38 15.59
CA ASN A 91 -9.30 17.74 16.16
C ASN A 91 -8.46 18.74 15.35
N LYS A 92 -9.17 19.81 14.96
CA LYS A 92 -8.78 21.16 14.51
C LYS A 92 -8.33 21.32 13.05
N GLU A 93 -9.28 21.92 12.32
CA GLU A 93 -9.22 22.61 11.03
C GLU A 93 -8.91 21.74 9.80
N GLU A 94 -10.03 21.43 9.15
CA GLU A 94 -10.28 20.94 7.80
C GLU A 94 -9.24 21.40 6.76
N LEU A 95 -8.21 20.56 6.54
CA LEU A 95 -7.50 20.53 5.27
C LEU A 95 -8.22 19.55 4.35
N ILE A 96 -8.97 20.09 3.39
CA ILE A 96 -9.55 19.32 2.29
C ILE A 96 -8.38 18.71 1.52
N TYR A 97 -8.18 17.40 1.67
CA TYR A 97 -7.29 16.65 0.81
C TYR A 97 -7.99 16.45 -0.54
N ASP A 98 -7.63 17.28 -1.51
CA ASP A 98 -7.91 17.03 -2.92
C ASP A 98 -6.67 16.37 -3.54
N PRO A 99 -6.76 15.13 -4.04
CA PRO A 99 -5.65 14.44 -4.69
C PRO A 99 -5.18 15.12 -6.00
N ASN A 100 -5.94 16.11 -6.49
CA ASN A 100 -5.60 16.99 -7.61
C ASN A 100 -5.52 18.47 -7.21
N ALA A 101 -5.54 18.80 -5.91
CA ALA A 101 -5.16 20.14 -5.48
C ALA A 101 -3.66 20.27 -5.67
N ASP A 102 -3.34 20.87 -6.81
CA ASP A 102 -2.29 21.85 -7.04
C ASP A 102 -1.19 21.83 -5.97
N ALA A 103 -0.01 21.38 -6.38
CA ALA A 103 1.10 21.18 -5.50
C ALA A 103 1.29 22.36 -4.54
N SER A 104 1.20 22.01 -3.24
CA SER A 104 1.63 22.78 -2.07
C SER A 104 2.11 24.18 -2.43
N THR A 105 1.19 25.15 -2.45
CA THR A 105 1.59 26.55 -2.38
C THR A 105 2.14 26.77 -0.99
N VAL A 106 3.42 26.45 -0.79
CA VAL A 106 4.18 26.88 0.39
C VAL A 106 3.93 28.37 0.55
N PRO A 107 3.53 28.86 1.75
CA PRO A 107 3.28 30.28 1.95
C PRO A 107 4.45 31.09 1.40
N THR A 108 4.15 32.01 0.49
CA THR A 108 5.09 32.97 -0.10
C THR A 108 5.77 33.73 1.04
N GLY A 109 6.92 33.25 1.50
CA GLY A 109 7.58 33.76 2.70
C GLY A 109 8.56 32.81 3.38
N SER A 110 8.52 31.50 3.13
CA SER A 110 9.59 30.62 3.63
C SER A 110 10.82 30.70 2.72
N THR A 111 11.95 31.15 3.27
CA THR A 111 13.23 31.34 2.56
C THR A 111 14.20 30.18 2.77
N GLY A 112 13.72 29.09 3.38
CA GLY A 112 14.52 27.91 3.63
C GLY A 112 15.05 27.28 2.34
N VAL A 113 16.28 26.75 2.39
CA VAL A 113 16.97 26.21 1.21
C VAL A 113 16.24 25.05 0.53
N ASN A 114 15.36 24.36 1.26
CA ASN A 114 14.52 23.27 0.75
C ASN A 114 13.04 23.65 0.65
N CYS A 115 12.72 24.93 0.78
CA CYS A 115 11.35 25.41 0.65
C CYS A 115 11.05 25.69 -0.82
N SER A 116 10.14 24.89 -1.39
CA SER A 116 9.67 25.14 -2.76
C SER A 116 8.45 26.06 -2.72
N GLY A 117 8.64 27.34 -3.07
CA GLY A 117 7.52 28.28 -3.28
C GLY A 117 6.77 28.05 -4.60
N THR A 118 6.99 26.92 -5.28
CA THR A 118 6.41 26.61 -6.60
C THR A 118 6.01 25.15 -6.65
N VAL A 119 4.95 24.87 -7.42
CA VAL A 119 4.49 23.54 -7.77
C VAL A 119 5.63 22.71 -8.34
N LEU A 120 5.94 21.59 -7.69
CA LEU A 120 6.99 20.68 -8.15
C LEU A 120 6.46 19.78 -9.27
N ASN A 121 7.19 19.72 -10.38
CA ASN A 121 6.96 18.72 -11.43
C ASN A 121 7.67 17.43 -11.01
N LEU A 122 6.93 16.47 -10.45
CA LEU A 122 7.48 15.22 -9.93
C LEU A 122 7.32 14.07 -10.93
N ALA A 123 8.29 13.15 -10.93
CA ALA A 123 8.25 11.92 -11.69
C ALA A 123 8.24 10.70 -10.77
N THR A 124 7.56 9.63 -11.20
CA THR A 124 7.52 8.35 -10.47
C THR A 124 8.83 7.59 -10.67
N ILE A 125 9.40 7.09 -9.57
CA ILE A 125 10.62 6.28 -9.58
C ILE A 125 10.26 4.88 -10.09
N PRO A 126 10.86 4.41 -11.21
CA PRO A 126 10.45 3.15 -11.83
C PRO A 126 10.56 1.96 -10.86
N GLY A 127 9.51 1.15 -10.79
CA GLY A 127 9.42 -0.01 -9.88
C GLY A 127 8.90 0.33 -8.47
N THR A 128 8.45 1.56 -8.24
CA THR A 128 7.85 2.00 -6.97
C THR A 128 6.67 2.95 -7.24
N SER A 129 5.88 3.25 -6.21
CA SER A 129 4.90 4.35 -6.23
C SER A 129 5.48 5.68 -5.69
N GLN A 130 6.77 5.72 -5.39
CA GLN A 130 7.44 6.89 -4.84
C GLN A 130 7.79 7.88 -5.95
N GLN A 131 7.84 9.16 -5.60
CA GLN A 131 8.09 10.25 -6.54
C GLN A 131 9.32 11.07 -6.12
N ALA A 132 9.96 11.73 -7.07
CA ALA A 132 11.03 12.69 -6.85
C ALA A 132 11.11 13.67 -8.04
N LEU A 133 12.02 14.64 -8.01
CA LEU A 133 12.27 15.47 -9.19
C LEU A 133 12.79 14.60 -10.37
N PRO A 134 12.43 14.91 -11.63
CA PRO A 134 12.82 14.12 -12.79
C PRO A 134 14.32 13.85 -12.90
N ASP A 135 15.17 14.84 -12.62
CA ASP A 135 16.63 14.68 -12.63
C ASP A 135 17.12 13.74 -11.53
N VAL A 136 16.48 13.79 -10.35
CA VAL A 136 16.76 12.88 -9.24
C VAL A 136 16.35 11.45 -9.60
N VAL A 137 15.21 11.27 -10.28
CA VAL A 137 14.78 9.97 -10.81
C VAL A 137 15.78 9.42 -11.82
N ASP A 138 16.19 10.23 -12.80
CA ASP A 138 17.14 9.82 -13.84
C ASP A 138 18.50 9.43 -13.23
N ASP A 139 18.99 10.22 -12.28
CA ASP A 139 20.26 9.95 -11.60
C ASP A 139 20.18 8.68 -10.75
N PHE A 140 19.06 8.47 -10.05
CA PHE A 140 18.82 7.25 -9.28
C PHE A 140 18.74 6.02 -10.19
N VAL A 141 18.13 6.12 -11.36
CA VAL A 141 18.06 5.00 -12.32
C VAL A 141 19.46 4.62 -12.81
N ARG A 142 20.33 5.59 -13.07
CA ARG A 142 21.74 5.31 -13.43
C ARG A 142 22.49 4.65 -12.28
N MET A 143 22.35 5.18 -11.06
CA MET A 143 22.95 4.59 -9.85
C MET A 143 22.49 3.16 -9.61
N ARG A 144 21.17 2.91 -9.70
CA ARG A 144 20.59 1.58 -9.51
C ARG A 144 21.04 0.58 -10.57
N THR A 145 21.24 1.03 -11.81
CA THR A 145 21.76 0.19 -12.89
C THR A 145 23.20 -0.21 -12.62
N ALA A 146 24.04 0.72 -12.15
CA ALA A 146 25.42 0.42 -11.77
C ALA A 146 25.49 -0.54 -10.57
N ALA A 147 24.68 -0.29 -9.54
CA ALA A 147 24.57 -1.19 -8.39
C ALA A 147 24.17 -2.60 -8.82
N ALA A 148 23.20 -2.73 -9.73
CA ALA A 148 22.76 -4.03 -10.23
C ALA A 148 23.86 -4.79 -11.00
N ASN A 149 24.72 -4.08 -11.74
CA ASN A 149 25.88 -4.69 -12.42
C ASN A 149 26.89 -5.24 -11.41
N ASP A 150 26.96 -4.67 -10.21
CA ASP A 150 27.78 -5.14 -9.10
C ASP A 150 27.06 -6.16 -8.20
N GLY A 151 25.85 -6.60 -8.58
CA GLY A 151 25.05 -7.56 -7.83
C GLY A 151 24.29 -6.97 -6.63
N ILE A 152 24.20 -5.64 -6.53
CA ILE A 152 23.51 -4.92 -5.46
C ILE A 152 22.13 -4.44 -5.96
N THR A 153 21.08 -4.69 -5.17
CA THR A 153 19.71 -4.25 -5.50
C THR A 153 19.28 -3.08 -4.63
N LEU A 154 19.23 -1.88 -5.20
CA LEU A 154 18.76 -0.68 -4.51
C LEU A 154 17.23 -0.55 -4.59
N THR A 155 16.58 -0.45 -3.45
CA THR A 155 15.11 -0.29 -3.33
C THR A 155 14.78 1.00 -2.61
N VAL A 156 14.02 1.89 -3.26
CA VAL A 156 13.51 3.12 -2.61
C VAL A 156 12.32 2.76 -1.73
N THR A 157 12.38 3.15 -0.46
CA THR A 157 11.28 3.02 0.49
C THR A 157 10.43 4.27 0.56
N TYR A 158 11.05 5.45 0.38
CA TYR A 158 10.38 6.72 0.51
C TYR A 158 11.02 7.80 -0.37
N GLY A 159 10.19 8.62 -1.03
CA GLY A 159 10.62 9.72 -1.90
C GLY A 159 10.06 11.05 -1.42
N TYR A 160 9.42 11.79 -2.32
CA TYR A 160 8.80 13.07 -2.04
C TYR A 160 7.75 13.00 -0.91
N ARG A 161 7.73 14.04 -0.07
CA ARG A 161 6.65 14.34 0.87
C ARG A 161 6.32 15.82 0.86
N SER A 162 5.06 16.19 0.97
CA SER A 162 4.71 17.62 1.02
C SER A 162 5.21 18.30 2.31
N ASP A 163 5.24 19.63 2.33
CA ASP A 163 5.63 20.38 3.54
C ASP A 163 4.60 20.20 4.67
N GLU A 164 3.33 20.02 4.34
CA GLU A 164 2.28 19.74 5.31
C GLU A 164 2.51 18.39 6.01
N LEU A 165 2.96 17.37 5.26
CA LEU A 165 3.37 16.09 5.85
C LEU A 165 4.67 16.23 6.66
N GLN A 166 5.58 17.12 6.26
CA GLN A 166 6.77 17.45 7.07
C GLN A 166 6.38 18.07 8.41
N GLU A 167 5.35 18.92 8.44
CA GLU A 167 4.80 19.50 9.65
C GLU A 167 4.11 18.46 10.55
N GLU A 168 3.39 17.49 9.98
CA GLU A 168 2.84 16.38 10.76
C GLU A 168 3.96 15.56 11.45
N ILE A 169 5.03 15.25 10.72
CA ILE A 169 6.19 14.53 11.26
C ILE A 169 6.85 15.35 12.38
N TRP A 170 6.97 16.67 12.21
CA TRP A 170 7.52 17.57 13.22
C TRP A 170 6.79 17.45 14.56
N TYR A 171 5.45 17.56 14.56
CA TYR A 171 4.67 17.44 15.80
C TYR A 171 4.64 16.02 16.36
N ARG A 172 4.58 14.99 15.50
CA ARG A 172 4.56 13.58 15.94
C ARG A 172 5.81 13.20 16.73
N HIS A 173 6.94 13.82 16.41
CA HIS A 173 8.22 13.66 17.11
C HIS A 173 8.46 14.71 18.21
N HIS A 174 7.42 15.42 18.63
CA HIS A 174 7.44 16.41 19.72
C HIS A 174 8.47 17.53 19.53
N CYS A 175 8.78 17.89 18.27
CA CYS A 175 9.76 18.92 17.97
C CYS A 175 9.33 20.35 18.34
N ASP A 176 8.07 20.55 18.71
CA ASP A 176 7.51 21.79 19.25
C ASP A 176 7.68 21.92 20.78
N SER A 177 8.16 20.87 21.45
CA SER A 177 8.38 20.86 22.89
C SER A 177 9.68 21.58 23.30
N PRO A 178 9.73 22.21 24.48
CA PRO A 178 10.98 22.72 25.07
C PRO A 178 12.05 21.65 25.29
N ALA A 179 11.65 20.37 25.35
CA ALA A 179 12.58 19.24 25.47
C ALA A 179 13.33 18.95 24.15
N GLY A 180 12.90 19.53 23.04
CA GLY A 180 13.38 19.20 21.70
C GLY A 180 12.69 17.98 21.10
N CYS A 181 13.16 17.53 19.95
CA CYS A 181 12.60 16.40 19.23
C CYS A 181 13.00 15.04 19.83
N ASP A 182 12.11 14.06 19.79
CA ASP A 182 12.43 12.65 20.10
C ASP A 182 13.48 12.08 19.14
N THR A 183 13.38 12.46 17.86
CA THR A 183 14.35 12.15 16.81
C THR A 183 14.60 13.39 15.97
N PRO A 184 15.80 13.60 15.40
CA PRO A 184 16.07 14.74 14.53
C PRO A 184 15.08 14.81 13.35
N VAL A 185 14.36 15.91 13.23
CA VAL A 185 13.44 16.18 12.11
C VAL A 185 13.76 17.55 11.54
N ALA A 186 13.78 17.68 10.21
CA ALA A 186 13.95 18.96 9.55
C ALA A 186 12.79 19.90 9.90
N ARG A 187 13.09 21.14 10.29
CA ARG A 187 12.04 22.13 10.58
C ARG A 187 11.27 22.47 9.29
N PRO A 188 9.93 22.29 9.27
CA PRO A 188 9.09 22.56 8.09
C PRO A 188 9.20 24.00 7.61
N CYS A 189 8.90 24.23 6.34
CA CYS A 189 8.92 25.56 5.74
C CYS A 189 7.81 26.45 6.28
N SER A 190 6.61 25.90 6.50
CA SER A 190 5.46 26.57 7.15
C SER A 190 5.82 27.20 8.51
N LEU A 191 6.76 26.59 9.23
CA LEU A 191 7.24 27.07 10.53
C LEU A 191 8.45 28.00 10.43
N GLY A 192 8.87 28.39 9.23
CA GLY A 192 10.06 29.21 8.98
C GLY A 192 11.37 28.41 9.14
N GLY A 193 11.33 27.11 8.92
CA GLY A 193 12.50 26.25 8.85
C GLY A 193 13.16 26.24 7.47
N ASN A 194 14.24 25.45 7.36
CA ASN A 194 14.93 25.26 6.09
C ASN A 194 14.22 24.26 5.15
N GLY A 195 13.18 23.55 5.63
CA GLY A 195 12.51 22.50 4.88
C GLY A 195 13.29 21.19 4.83
N SER A 196 12.63 20.15 4.31
CA SER A 196 13.24 18.84 4.07
C SER A 196 13.63 18.67 2.60
N ASN A 197 14.75 17.98 2.33
CA ASN A 197 15.09 17.57 0.97
C ASN A 197 14.02 16.67 0.34
N HIS A 198 13.26 15.90 1.14
CA HIS A 198 12.10 15.16 0.62
C HIS A 198 10.99 16.11 0.15
N SER A 199 10.79 17.24 0.83
CA SER A 199 9.81 18.27 0.44
C SER A 199 10.22 19.09 -0.76
N LYS A 200 11.51 19.05 -1.11
CA LYS A 200 12.03 19.58 -2.36
C LYS A 200 12.06 18.55 -3.49
N GLY A 201 11.76 17.29 -3.21
CA GLY A 201 11.87 16.18 -4.17
C GLY A 201 13.31 15.77 -4.51
N GLU A 202 14.28 16.13 -3.67
CA GLU A 202 15.73 15.90 -3.85
C GLU A 202 16.32 14.80 -2.95
N ALA A 203 15.48 14.09 -2.20
CA ALA A 203 15.90 13.00 -1.31
C ALA A 203 15.14 11.70 -1.58
N LEU A 204 15.85 10.59 -1.35
CA LEU A 204 15.35 9.23 -1.43
C LEU A 204 15.81 8.45 -0.18
N ASP A 205 14.87 7.77 0.47
CA ASP A 205 15.21 6.75 1.46
C ASP A 205 15.39 5.41 0.75
N ILE A 206 16.57 4.81 0.89
CA ILE A 206 16.94 3.54 0.27
C ILE A 206 17.02 2.47 1.36
N SER A 207 16.36 1.33 1.11
CA SER A 207 16.42 0.18 2.01
C SER A 207 17.84 -0.37 2.08
N ILE A 208 18.37 -0.46 3.30
CA ILE A 208 19.66 -1.06 3.59
C ILE A 208 19.43 -2.40 4.28
N LYS A 209 19.85 -3.50 3.66
CA LYS A 209 19.67 -4.86 4.19
C LYS A 209 20.99 -5.62 4.24
N ASN A 210 21.65 -5.80 3.10
CA ASN A 210 22.89 -6.56 2.93
C ASN A 210 23.83 -5.91 1.91
N GLY A 211 24.84 -5.19 2.38
CA GLY A 211 25.93 -4.66 1.53
C GLY A 211 25.59 -3.41 0.71
N GLU A 212 24.33 -2.98 0.65
CA GLU A 212 23.93 -1.76 -0.07
C GLU A 212 24.60 -0.52 0.53
N LEU A 213 24.70 -0.43 1.86
CA LEU A 213 25.29 0.73 2.52
C LEU A 213 26.75 0.94 2.11
N SER A 214 27.56 -0.12 2.11
CA SER A 214 28.96 -0.04 1.72
C SER A 214 29.10 0.39 0.25
N TRP A 215 28.26 -0.16 -0.63
CA TRP A 215 28.26 0.21 -2.04
C TRP A 215 27.84 1.67 -2.26
N LEU A 216 26.80 2.13 -1.57
CA LEU A 216 26.31 3.50 -1.65
C LEU A 216 27.36 4.49 -1.13
N GLN A 217 28.02 4.17 -0.01
CA GLN A 217 29.09 5.01 0.54
C GLN A 217 30.27 5.19 -0.42
N SER A 218 30.58 4.20 -1.26
CA SER A 218 31.67 4.32 -2.23
C SER A 218 31.26 4.91 -3.58
N HIS A 219 30.01 4.72 -4.03
CA HIS A 219 29.61 5.04 -5.41
C HIS A 219 28.48 6.07 -5.55
N ALA A 220 27.63 6.27 -4.53
CA ALA A 220 26.43 7.11 -4.68
C ALA A 220 26.77 8.57 -5.04
N GLY A 221 27.92 9.07 -4.57
CA GLY A 221 28.43 10.41 -4.88
C GLY A 221 28.68 10.64 -6.37
N GLU A 222 29.00 9.60 -7.15
CA GLU A 222 29.18 9.70 -8.61
C GLU A 222 27.86 10.03 -9.33
N TYR A 223 26.73 9.74 -8.68
CA TYR A 223 25.38 10.01 -9.17
C TYR A 223 24.74 11.21 -8.46
N GLY A 224 25.51 11.96 -7.66
CA GLY A 224 25.04 13.13 -6.94
C GLY A 224 24.14 12.83 -5.74
N PHE A 225 24.25 11.64 -5.15
CA PHE A 225 23.60 11.28 -3.90
C PHE A 225 24.62 11.19 -2.78
N TYR A 226 24.34 11.85 -1.67
CA TYR A 226 25.21 11.89 -0.49
C TYR A 226 24.43 11.52 0.75
N ASN A 227 25.15 11.01 1.75
CA ASN A 227 24.67 10.80 3.11
C ASN A 227 25.68 11.44 4.07
N ASN A 228 25.30 12.57 4.65
CA ASN A 228 26.10 13.31 5.63
C ASN A 228 25.46 13.25 7.03
N LEU A 229 24.58 12.27 7.27
CA LEU A 229 23.83 12.07 8.50
C LEU A 229 24.33 10.81 9.21
N SER A 230 24.97 10.96 10.36
CA SER A 230 25.55 9.81 11.09
C SER A 230 24.51 8.83 11.63
N ASN A 231 23.28 9.28 11.84
CA ASN A 231 22.22 8.53 12.50
C ASN A 231 21.06 8.16 11.55
N ASP A 232 21.20 8.46 10.26
CA ASP A 232 20.19 8.19 9.23
C ASP A 232 20.88 7.62 7.99
N LEU A 233 21.08 6.30 8.00
CA LEU A 233 21.83 5.59 6.96
C LEU A 233 20.98 5.29 5.72
N VAL A 234 19.66 5.44 5.82
CA VAL A 234 18.74 5.18 4.70
C VAL A 234 18.54 6.42 3.83
N HIS A 235 18.75 7.62 4.38
CA HIS A 235 18.54 8.88 3.68
C HIS A 235 19.67 9.23 2.70
N TRP A 236 19.34 9.46 1.43
CA TRP A 236 20.29 9.89 0.40
C TRP A 236 19.72 11.08 -0.38
N SER A 237 20.47 12.17 -0.45
CA SER A 237 20.00 13.40 -1.11
C SER A 237 21.13 14.17 -1.80
N ARG A 238 20.79 15.20 -2.57
CA ARG A 238 21.77 16.09 -3.22
C ARG A 238 22.71 16.80 -2.24
N THR A 239 22.24 17.06 -1.03
CA THR A 239 23.02 17.73 0.03
C THR A 239 23.50 16.76 1.12
N GLY A 240 22.95 15.55 1.15
CA GLY A 240 23.15 14.55 2.18
C GLY A 240 22.66 14.94 3.57
N ARG A 241 21.75 15.93 3.66
CA ARG A 241 21.18 16.43 4.93
C ARG A 241 19.69 16.21 5.03
#